data_AF-A0A968U812-F1
#
_entry.id   AF-A0A968U812-F1
#
_cell.length_a   1.000
_cell.length_b   1.000
_cell.length_c   1.000
_cell.angle_alpha   90.00
_cell.angle_beta   90.00
_cell.angle_gamma   90.00
#
_symmetry.space_group_name_H-M   'P 1'
#
loop_
_entity.id
_entity.type
_entity.pdbx_description
1 polymer ?
#
loop_
_entity_poly.entity_id
_entity_poly.type
_entity_poly.pdbx_seq_one_letter_code
_entity_poly.pdbx_strand_id
1 'polypeptide(L)'
;MTGFIRGLFKGKPKNPGESDRPVRAQKAAPQPTIQPSGGSYYLNPDDAKSFGDIDYMRSVKTVRRTYAKKRGETGEKESIRQISAMDSKKLQENGLPSPQANPSETTFQPAAKKTSPSFDRRKTDTNLDMFRQMAKDMKK
;
A
#
# COMPACT_ATOMS: atom_id res chain seq x y z
N MET A 1 -58.91 9.12 33.69
CA MET A 1 -58.75 7.80 33.05
C MET A 1 -57.72 7.92 31.94
N THR A 2 -56.48 7.58 32.22
CA THR A 2 -55.36 7.65 31.26
C THR A 2 -55.13 6.28 30.65
N GLY A 3 -55.43 6.14 29.36
CA GLY A 3 -54.83 5.10 28.52
C GLY A 3 -55.79 4.37 27.58
N PHE A 4 -55.70 4.65 26.27
CA PHE A 4 -56.18 3.76 25.19
C PHE A 4 -55.43 3.90 23.85
N ILE A 5 -54.22 4.47 23.80
CA ILE A 5 -53.41 4.37 22.55
C ILE A 5 -52.70 3.02 22.53
N ARG A 6 -53.48 1.97 22.24
CA ARG A 6 -53.02 0.62 21.99
C ARG A 6 -52.76 0.46 20.49
N GLY A 7 -51.49 0.36 20.11
CA GLY A 7 -51.10 -0.35 18.88
C GLY A 7 -50.75 0.47 17.64
N LEU A 8 -49.93 1.54 17.76
CA LEU A 8 -49.43 2.29 16.59
C LEU A 8 -48.10 1.78 16.03
N PHE A 9 -47.86 0.47 16.01
CA PHE A 9 -46.75 -0.15 15.27
C PHE A 9 -47.19 -1.51 14.71
N LYS A 10 -48.04 -1.50 13.69
CA LYS A 10 -48.20 -2.66 12.80
C LYS A 10 -47.09 -2.60 11.76
N GLY A 11 -46.34 -3.70 11.67
CA GLY A 11 -45.16 -3.85 10.83
C GLY A 11 -45.41 -3.61 9.34
N LYS A 12 -44.33 -3.32 8.63
CA LYS A 12 -44.30 -3.10 7.18
C LYS A 12 -44.93 -4.29 6.43
N PRO A 13 -45.71 -4.07 5.37
CA PRO A 13 -46.18 -5.16 4.52
C PRO A 13 -44.97 -5.83 3.87
N LYS A 14 -44.92 -7.17 3.99
CA LYS A 14 -43.95 -8.01 3.29
C LYS A 14 -44.37 -8.06 1.82
N ASN A 15 -43.45 -7.73 0.91
CA ASN A 15 -43.72 -7.73 -0.52
C ASN A 15 -44.16 -9.14 -0.98
N PRO A 16 -45.29 -9.30 -1.69
CA PRO A 16 -45.71 -10.59 -2.24
C PRO A 16 -44.76 -10.94 -3.39
N GLY A 17 -43.77 -11.78 -3.09
CA GLY A 17 -42.66 -12.12 -3.98
C GLY A 17 -41.35 -12.43 -3.26
N GLU A 18 -41.30 -12.25 -1.93
CA GLU A 18 -40.15 -12.66 -1.10
C GLU A 18 -40.21 -14.15 -0.72
N SER A 19 -41.38 -14.79 -0.74
CA SER A 19 -41.56 -16.21 -0.34
C SER A 19 -41.02 -17.21 -1.35
N ASP A 20 -40.87 -16.81 -2.62
CA ASP A 20 -40.57 -17.72 -3.72
C ASP A 20 -39.13 -17.56 -4.24
N ARG A 21 -38.33 -16.71 -3.57
CA ARG A 21 -36.89 -16.66 -3.84
C ARG A 21 -36.27 -17.90 -3.20
N PRO A 22 -35.61 -18.79 -3.96
CA PRO A 22 -34.80 -19.81 -3.33
C PRO A 22 -33.79 -19.08 -2.46
N VAL A 23 -33.90 -19.25 -1.14
CA VAL A 23 -32.83 -18.90 -0.22
C VAL A 23 -31.68 -19.77 -0.68
N ARG A 24 -30.75 -19.19 -1.46
CA ARG A 24 -29.46 -19.81 -1.70
C ARG A 24 -28.91 -20.00 -0.30
N ALA A 25 -29.00 -21.23 0.20
CA ALA A 25 -28.37 -21.63 1.43
C ALA A 25 -26.93 -21.17 1.28
N GLN A 26 -26.60 -20.08 1.97
CA GLN A 26 -25.24 -19.63 2.08
C GLN A 26 -24.59 -20.79 2.82
N LYS A 27 -23.96 -21.68 2.05
CA LYS A 27 -23.12 -22.76 2.56
C LYS A 27 -22.16 -22.02 3.48
N ALA A 28 -22.40 -22.15 4.79
CA ALA A 28 -21.63 -21.44 5.78
C ALA A 28 -20.17 -21.76 5.46
N ALA A 29 -19.40 -20.73 5.10
CA ALA A 29 -17.97 -20.89 5.01
C ALA A 29 -17.51 -21.54 6.32
N PRO A 30 -16.63 -22.55 6.28
CA PRO A 30 -16.15 -23.18 7.51
C PRO A 30 -15.68 -22.07 8.44
N GLN A 31 -16.34 -21.94 9.58
CA GLN A 31 -15.92 -20.98 10.60
C GLN A 31 -14.51 -21.39 11.01
N PRO A 32 -13.52 -20.49 11.01
CA PRO A 32 -12.16 -20.85 11.38
C PRO A 32 -12.17 -21.43 12.79
N THR A 33 -11.69 -22.67 12.94
CA THR A 33 -11.62 -23.34 14.24
C THR A 33 -10.49 -22.71 15.04
N ILE A 34 -10.87 -21.87 16.01
CA ILE A 34 -9.94 -21.15 16.87
C ILE A 34 -9.56 -22.06 18.03
N GLN A 35 -8.30 -22.51 18.08
CA GLN A 35 -7.74 -23.19 19.26
C GLN A 35 -7.19 -22.12 20.22
N PRO A 36 -7.73 -21.98 21.44
CA PRO A 36 -7.30 -20.92 22.35
C PRO A 36 -6.08 -21.38 23.16
N SER A 37 -4.91 -20.77 22.93
CA SER A 37 -3.75 -20.89 23.81
C SER A 37 -3.20 -19.50 24.16
N GLY A 38 -3.71 -18.89 25.24
CA GLY A 38 -2.99 -17.93 26.10
C GLY A 38 -2.34 -16.68 25.51
N GLY A 39 -2.64 -16.26 24.28
CA GLY A 39 -2.07 -15.08 23.62
C GLY A 39 -3.11 -14.30 22.83
N SER A 40 -2.77 -13.08 22.42
CA SER A 40 -3.65 -12.23 21.60
C SER A 40 -4.10 -12.94 20.33
N TYR A 41 -5.37 -12.74 20.00
CA TYR A 41 -6.00 -13.38 18.86
C TYR A 41 -5.69 -12.61 17.57
N TYR A 42 -4.72 -13.10 16.79
CA TYR A 42 -4.41 -12.56 15.48
C TYR A 42 -5.11 -13.37 14.39
N LEU A 43 -5.68 -12.66 13.42
CA LEU A 43 -6.12 -13.29 12.18
C LEU A 43 -4.91 -13.65 11.34
N ASN A 44 -4.99 -14.75 10.60
CA ASN A 44 -4.03 -14.97 9.52
C ASN A 44 -4.18 -13.84 8.48
N PRO A 45 -3.11 -13.47 7.78
CA PRO A 45 -3.14 -12.38 6.80
C PRO A 45 -4.23 -12.55 5.72
N ASP A 46 -4.62 -13.79 5.43
CA ASP A 46 -5.63 -14.14 4.43
C ASP A 46 -7.04 -14.28 5.01
N ASP A 47 -7.15 -14.43 6.33
CA ASP A 47 -8.43 -14.51 7.05
C ASP A 47 -8.97 -13.11 7.39
N ALA A 48 -8.14 -12.07 7.24
CA ALA A 48 -8.58 -10.69 7.41
C ALA A 48 -9.62 -10.35 6.33
N LYS A 49 -10.78 -9.81 6.77
CA LYS A 49 -11.84 -9.34 5.86
C LYS A 49 -11.35 -8.13 5.04
N SER A 50 -10.67 -8.42 3.94
CA SER A 50 -10.42 -7.49 2.85
C SER A 50 -11.72 -7.29 2.08
N PHE A 51 -12.07 -6.03 1.77
CA PHE A 51 -13.16 -5.74 0.82
C PHE A 51 -12.75 -5.99 -0.65
N GLY A 52 -11.47 -6.32 -0.90
CA GLY A 52 -10.93 -6.62 -2.22
C GLY A 52 -10.61 -8.10 -2.43
N ASP A 53 -10.45 -8.48 -3.70
CA ASP A 53 -10.01 -9.80 -4.14
C ASP A 53 -8.50 -9.99 -3.85
N ILE A 54 -8.18 -10.92 -2.94
CA ILE A 54 -6.82 -11.20 -2.46
C ILE A 54 -5.95 -11.77 -3.58
N ASP A 55 -6.51 -12.64 -4.43
CA ASP A 55 -5.78 -13.24 -5.53
C ASP A 55 -5.42 -12.17 -6.56
N TYR A 56 -6.35 -11.25 -6.83
CA TYR A 56 -6.07 -10.10 -7.68
C TYR A 56 -4.99 -9.18 -7.09
N MET A 57 -5.03 -8.89 -5.79
CA MET A 57 -4.04 -8.04 -5.13
C MET A 57 -2.62 -8.61 -5.22
N ARG A 58 -2.50 -9.94 -5.10
CA ARG A 58 -1.23 -10.67 -5.21
C ARG A 58 -0.79 -10.88 -6.66
N SER A 59 -1.73 -10.83 -7.59
CA SER A 59 -1.43 -11.01 -9.01
C SER A 59 -0.48 -9.94 -9.52
N VAL A 60 0.47 -10.37 -10.33
CA VAL A 60 1.46 -9.49 -10.92
C VAL A 60 1.20 -9.37 -12.41
N LYS A 61 1.05 -8.13 -12.90
CA LYS A 61 0.73 -7.84 -14.29
C LYS A 61 1.85 -7.07 -14.98
N THR A 62 2.18 -7.49 -16.20
CA THR A 62 3.16 -6.78 -17.02
C THR A 62 2.44 -5.79 -17.93
N VAL A 63 2.78 -4.51 -17.80
CA VAL A 63 2.26 -3.42 -18.62
C VAL A 63 3.37 -2.92 -19.53
N ARG A 64 3.08 -2.87 -20.83
CA ARG A 64 3.95 -2.30 -21.87
C ARG A 64 3.39 -0.96 -22.33
N ARG A 65 4.23 0.08 -22.31
CA ARG A 65 3.90 1.41 -22.84
C ARG A 65 4.93 1.78 -23.90
N THR A 66 4.45 2.14 -25.08
CA THR A 66 5.28 2.69 -26.16
C THR A 66 5.18 4.21 -26.14
N TYR A 67 6.28 4.88 -26.49
CA TYR A 67 6.37 6.33 -26.58
C TYR A 67 6.77 6.74 -27.99
N ALA A 68 6.20 7.86 -28.43
CA ALA A 68 6.55 8.46 -29.71
C ALA A 68 8.06 8.79 -29.78
N LYS A 69 8.60 8.67 -31.00
CA LYS A 69 10.01 8.94 -31.29
C LYS A 69 10.32 10.43 -31.08
N LYS A 70 11.51 10.73 -30.57
CA LYS A 70 12.06 12.09 -30.56
C LYS A 70 12.81 12.37 -31.87
N ARG A 71 12.90 13.65 -32.25
CA ARG A 71 13.65 14.06 -33.45
C ARG A 71 15.12 13.59 -33.33
N GLY A 72 15.59 12.83 -34.32
CA GLY A 72 16.95 12.27 -34.34
C GLY A 72 17.10 10.89 -33.73
N GLU A 73 16.02 10.26 -33.24
CA GLU A 73 16.04 8.92 -32.67
C GLU A 73 15.43 7.88 -33.62
N THR A 74 16.16 6.80 -33.89
CA THR A 74 15.85 5.84 -34.95
C THR A 74 14.80 4.79 -34.56
N GLY A 75 14.48 4.66 -33.26
CA GLY A 75 13.59 3.63 -32.71
C GLY A 75 12.45 4.20 -31.85
N GLU A 76 11.37 3.42 -31.70
CA GLU A 76 10.33 3.69 -30.70
C GLU A 76 10.88 3.35 -29.31
N LYS A 77 10.47 4.10 -28.29
CA LYS A 77 10.88 3.85 -26.91
C LYS A 77 9.81 3.05 -26.20
N GLU A 78 10.20 1.96 -25.55
CA GLU A 78 9.29 1.16 -24.74
C GLU A 78 9.63 1.25 -23.25
N SER A 79 8.60 1.23 -22.41
CA SER A 79 8.70 1.06 -20.97
C SER A 79 7.87 -0.15 -20.55
N ILE A 80 8.57 -1.19 -20.10
CA ILE A 80 7.97 -2.40 -19.56
C ILE A 80 7.99 -2.29 -18.03
N ARG A 81 6.83 -2.45 -17.39
CA ARG A 81 6.70 -2.46 -15.93
C ARG A 81 5.91 -3.66 -15.49
N GLN A 82 6.34 -4.24 -14.39
CA GLN A 82 5.64 -5.27 -13.66
C GLN A 82 4.97 -4.61 -12.46
N ILE A 83 3.64 -4.73 -12.35
CA ILE A 83 2.83 -4.00 -11.37
C ILE A 83 1.92 -5.01 -10.65
N SER A 84 1.89 -4.94 -9.33
CA SER A 84 0.89 -5.58 -8.46
C SER A 84 0.19 -4.53 -7.61
N ALA A 85 -0.76 -4.92 -6.77
CA ALA A 85 -1.39 -3.98 -5.84
C ALA A 85 -0.42 -3.48 -4.74
N MET A 86 0.66 -4.23 -4.47
CA MET A 86 1.61 -3.89 -3.41
C MET A 86 2.88 -3.21 -3.90
N ASP A 87 3.35 -3.52 -5.12
CA ASP A 87 4.64 -3.03 -5.61
C ASP A 87 4.68 -2.86 -7.13
N SER A 88 5.67 -2.13 -7.62
CA SER A 88 5.95 -1.95 -9.05
C SER A 88 7.45 -1.97 -9.37
N LYS A 89 7.83 -2.75 -10.38
CA LYS A 89 9.21 -2.89 -10.84
C LYS A 89 9.35 -2.55 -12.32
N LYS A 90 10.38 -1.77 -12.66
CA LYS A 90 10.74 -1.52 -14.06
C LYS A 90 11.51 -2.72 -14.62
N LEU A 91 11.08 -3.20 -15.78
CA LEU A 91 11.74 -4.26 -16.51
C LEU A 91 12.55 -3.65 -17.67
N GLN A 92 13.64 -4.30 -18.02
CA GLN A 92 14.37 -4.08 -19.27
C GLN A 92 13.58 -4.69 -20.44
N GLU A 93 13.96 -4.34 -21.67
CA GLU A 93 13.30 -4.80 -22.90
C GLU A 93 13.21 -6.35 -22.98
N ASN A 94 14.22 -7.03 -22.46
CA ASN A 94 14.30 -8.50 -22.40
C ASN A 94 13.45 -9.13 -21.27
N GLY A 95 12.62 -8.36 -20.56
CA GLY A 95 11.83 -8.85 -19.42
C GLY A 95 12.64 -9.12 -18.16
N LEU A 96 13.91 -8.71 -18.11
CA LEU A 96 14.74 -8.80 -16.92
C LEU A 96 14.49 -7.61 -15.98
N PRO A 97 14.59 -7.78 -14.66
CA PRO A 97 14.50 -6.67 -13.72
C PRO A 97 15.59 -5.63 -14.01
N SER A 98 15.19 -4.38 -14.24
CA SER A 98 16.16 -3.27 -14.28
C SER A 98 16.81 -3.12 -12.91
N PRO A 99 18.14 -2.91 -12.81
CA PRO A 99 18.76 -2.58 -11.53
C PRO A 99 18.09 -1.31 -11.00
N GLN A 100 17.45 -1.45 -9.84
CA GLN A 100 16.81 -0.38 -9.11
C GLN A 100 17.92 0.26 -8.28
N ALA A 101 18.18 1.55 -8.48
CA ALA A 101 19.08 2.27 -7.58
C ALA A 101 18.46 2.20 -6.18
N ASN A 102 19.16 1.55 -5.24
CA ASN A 102 18.70 1.40 -3.87
C ASN A 102 18.37 2.79 -3.30
N PRO A 103 17.13 3.06 -2.85
CA PRO A 103 16.89 4.23 -2.02
C PRO A 103 17.67 4.02 -0.72
N SER A 104 18.59 4.94 -0.42
CA SER A 104 19.32 4.95 0.84
C SER A 104 18.32 4.90 2.00
N GLU A 105 18.33 3.82 2.77
CA GLU A 105 17.55 3.67 3.98
C GLU A 105 17.96 4.79 4.95
N THR A 106 17.11 5.82 5.09
CA THR A 106 17.27 6.82 6.13
C THR A 106 16.67 6.25 7.40
N THR A 107 17.50 5.59 8.20
CA THR A 107 17.14 5.18 9.56
C THR A 107 16.94 6.45 10.40
N PHE A 108 15.68 6.77 10.72
CA PHE A 108 15.36 7.79 11.70
C PHE A 108 15.63 7.25 13.11
N GLN A 109 16.82 7.51 13.66
CA GLN A 109 17.04 7.42 15.10
C GLN A 109 16.42 8.65 15.80
N PRO A 110 15.60 8.48 16.85
CA PRO A 110 15.14 9.61 17.64
C PRO A 110 16.29 10.11 18.51
N ALA A 111 16.80 11.31 18.19
CA ALA A 111 17.83 11.97 18.99
C ALA A 111 17.25 12.45 20.33
N ALA A 112 17.75 11.90 21.43
CA ALA A 112 17.48 12.36 22.79
C ALA A 112 18.01 13.80 22.97
N LYS A 113 17.15 14.70 23.45
CA LYS A 113 17.49 16.08 23.78
C LYS A 113 18.46 16.10 24.98
N LYS A 114 19.65 16.67 24.81
CA LYS A 114 20.49 17.14 25.92
C LYS A 114 20.79 18.62 25.74
N THR A 115 20.45 19.37 26.77
CA THR A 115 20.57 20.81 26.95
C THR A 115 21.95 21.18 27.50
N SER A 116 22.75 21.95 26.75
CA SER A 116 23.65 23.02 27.23
C SER A 116 24.43 23.65 26.06
N PRO A 117 24.65 24.97 26.03
CA PRO A 117 25.44 25.61 24.98
C PRO A 117 26.92 25.66 25.39
N SER A 118 27.72 24.70 24.94
CA SER A 118 29.18 24.89 24.88
C SER A 118 29.52 25.60 23.58
N PHE A 119 30.21 26.75 23.66
CA PHE A 119 30.76 27.47 22.51
C PHE A 119 32.07 26.85 22.01
N ASP A 120 32.14 25.53 21.93
CA ASP A 120 33.18 24.88 21.14
C ASP A 120 32.81 25.04 19.66
N ARG A 121 33.64 25.79 18.92
CA ARG A 121 33.56 25.83 17.46
C ARG A 121 33.62 24.39 16.96
N ARG A 122 32.47 23.90 16.46
CA ARG A 122 32.33 22.59 15.82
C ARG A 122 33.53 22.36 14.90
N LYS A 123 34.33 21.32 15.17
CA LYS A 123 35.38 20.91 14.24
C LYS A 123 34.72 20.68 12.89
N THR A 124 35.26 21.31 11.85
CA THR A 124 34.74 21.17 10.49
C THR A 124 34.82 19.70 10.10
N ASP A 125 33.67 19.10 9.86
CA ASP A 125 33.57 17.76 9.33
C ASP A 125 34.03 17.77 7.86
N THR A 126 34.90 16.83 7.52
CA THR A 126 35.42 16.66 6.14
C THR A 126 34.39 16.03 5.20
N ASN A 127 33.25 15.57 5.73
CA ASN A 127 32.17 14.96 4.96
C ASN A 127 31.54 15.96 3.95
N LEU A 128 31.52 17.25 4.28
CA LEU A 128 30.93 18.28 3.43
C LEU A 128 31.92 18.86 2.39
N ASP A 129 33.17 18.41 2.35
CA ASP A 129 34.20 19.06 1.53
C ASP A 129 34.01 18.82 0.03
N MET A 130 33.53 17.65 -0.39
CA MET A 130 33.18 17.40 -1.81
C MET A 130 32.09 18.36 -2.30
N PHE A 131 31.05 18.57 -1.48
CA PHE A 131 29.93 19.46 -1.83
C PHE A 131 30.35 20.94 -1.81
N ARG A 132 31.22 21.33 -0.88
CA ARG A 132 31.77 22.70 -0.81
C ARG A 132 32.68 23.04 -1.98
N GLN A 133 33.46 22.07 -2.47
CA GLN A 133 34.28 22.24 -3.68
C GLN A 133 33.40 22.45 -4.91
N MET A 134 32.42 21.58 -5.13
CA MET A 134 31.46 21.72 -6.23
C MET A 134 30.73 23.07 -6.21
N ALA A 135 30.29 23.53 -5.03
CA ALA A 135 29.61 24.82 -4.89
C ALA A 135 30.51 26.03 -5.23
N LYS A 136 31.83 25.94 -5.01
CA LYS A 136 32.79 27.00 -5.40
C LYS A 136 32.97 27.06 -6.91
N ASP A 137 33.03 25.90 -7.56
CA ASP A 137 33.22 25.81 -9.01
C ASP A 137 31.98 26.31 -9.77
N MET A 138 30.78 26.13 -9.21
CA MET A 138 29.52 26.64 -9.78
C MET A 138 29.38 28.17 -9.73
N LYS A 139 30.17 28.88 -8.91
CA LYS A 139 30.12 30.34 -8.79
C LYS A 139 31.09 31.05 -9.74
N LYS A 140 31.78 30.30 -10.61
CA LYS A 140 32.60 30.85 -11.70
C LYS A 140 31.82 30.95 -13.01
#